data_AF-A0A8X7WP05-F1
#
_entry.id   AF-A0A8X7WP05-F1
#
_cell.length_a   1.000
_cell.length_b   1.000
_cell.length_c   1.000
_cell.angle_alpha   90.00
_cell.angle_beta   90.00
_cell.angle_gamma   90.00
#
_symmetry.space_group_name_H-M   'P 1'
#
loop_
_entity.id
_entity.type
_entity.pdbx_description
1 polymer ?
#
loop_
_entity_poly.entity_id
_entity_poly.type
_entity_poly.pdbx_seq_one_letter_code
_entity_poly.pdbx_strand_id
1 'polypeptide(L)'
;MCRSHHRDRSENVDLVVEISLQPWKVFRPDGVILFSDILTPLSGMNIPFHIVKGKGPIIFNPPQSAADVDQVGEVLTRFKN
;
A
#
# COMPACT_ATOMS: atom_id res chain seq x y z
N MET A 1 19.97 -2.26 -0.77
CA MET A 1 18.61 -1.77 -1.08
C MET A 1 17.69 -1.53 0.13
N CYS A 2 18.07 -1.90 1.37
CA CYS A 2 17.19 -1.80 2.55
C CYS A 2 17.17 -0.41 3.24
N ARG A 3 17.16 0.70 2.48
CA ARG A 3 17.23 2.07 3.05
C ARG A 3 16.08 3.02 2.68
N SER A 4 15.16 2.63 1.78
CA SER A 4 14.00 3.45 1.41
C SER A 4 12.73 3.03 2.14
N HIS A 5 11.82 3.98 2.37
CA HIS A 5 10.55 3.76 3.06
C HIS A 5 9.65 2.81 2.24
N HIS A 6 8.85 1.99 2.92
CA HIS A 6 7.98 0.96 2.31
C HIS A 6 7.09 1.53 1.19
N ARG A 7 6.59 2.76 1.41
CA ARG A 7 5.68 3.48 0.51
C ARG A 7 6.31 3.81 -0.84
N ASP A 8 7.53 4.36 -0.84
CA ASP A 8 8.27 4.74 -2.06
C ASP A 8 8.46 3.54 -3.00
N ARG A 9 8.57 2.33 -2.45
CA ARG A 9 8.77 1.09 -3.20
C ARG A 9 7.47 0.51 -3.76
N SER A 10 6.32 0.83 -3.18
CA SER A 10 5.00 0.37 -3.64
C SER A 10 4.40 1.29 -4.72
N GLU A 11 4.88 2.53 -4.84
CA GLU A 11 4.36 3.53 -5.79
C GLU A 11 5.15 3.60 -7.10
N ASN A 12 6.35 3.00 -7.15
CA ASN A 12 7.18 2.93 -8.35
C ASN A 12 7.04 1.56 -9.04
N VAL A 13 6.47 1.53 -10.24
CA VAL A 13 6.18 0.31 -11.00
C VAL A 13 7.44 -0.53 -11.25
N ASP A 14 8.55 0.09 -11.66
CA ASP A 14 9.79 -0.63 -11.96
C ASP A 14 10.36 -1.32 -10.71
N LEU A 15 10.27 -0.63 -9.56
CA LEU A 15 10.68 -1.22 -8.27
C LEU A 15 9.75 -2.36 -7.86
N VAL A 16 8.43 -2.19 -7.98
CA VAL A 16 7.46 -3.24 -7.64
C VAL A 16 7.73 -4.51 -8.45
N VAL A 17 7.94 -4.39 -9.77
CA VAL A 17 8.23 -5.52 -10.64
C VAL A 17 9.54 -6.19 -10.24
N GLU A 18 10.61 -5.43 -10.08
CA GLU A 18 11.92 -6.00 -9.72
C GLU A 18 11.85 -6.76 -8.39
N ILE A 19 11.23 -6.15 -7.37
CA ILE A 19 11.13 -6.73 -6.02
C ILE A 19 10.28 -8.00 -6.03
N SER A 20 9.13 -7.97 -6.71
CA SER A 20 8.24 -9.13 -6.81
C SER A 20 8.94 -10.32 -7.47
N LEU A 21 9.83 -10.06 -8.44
CA LEU A 21 10.55 -11.10 -9.17
C LEU A 21 11.82 -11.61 -8.47
N GLN A 22 12.38 -10.91 -7.48
CA GLN A 22 13.62 -11.35 -6.81
C GLN A 22 13.54 -12.78 -6.25
N PRO A 23 12.48 -13.18 -5.51
CA PRO A 23 12.35 -14.55 -5.01
C PRO A 23 12.25 -15.56 -6.15
N TRP A 24 11.55 -15.19 -7.23
CA TRP A 24 11.38 -16.08 -8.38
C TRP A 24 12.67 -16.34 -9.15
N LYS A 25 13.51 -15.30 -9.30
CA LYS A 25 14.83 -15.42 -9.94
C LYS A 25 15.75 -16.41 -9.21
N VAL A 26 15.61 -16.55 -7.89
CA VAL A 26 16.48 -17.41 -7.06
C VAL A 26 15.89 -18.80 -6.84
N PHE A 27 14.60 -18.90 -6.53
CA PHE A 27 14.00 -20.16 -6.05
C PHE A 27 13.01 -20.80 -7.02
N ARG A 28 12.64 -20.12 -8.12
CA ARG A 28 11.67 -20.61 -9.13
C ARG A 28 10.38 -21.24 -8.51
N PRO A 29 9.69 -20.55 -7.58
CA PRO A 29 8.42 -21.02 -7.05
C PRO A 29 7.31 -20.96 -8.12
N ASP A 30 6.21 -21.67 -7.88
CA ASP A 30 5.07 -21.76 -8.81
C ASP A 30 4.22 -20.47 -8.91
N GLY A 31 4.55 -19.44 -8.13
CA GLY A 31 3.80 -18.20 -8.11
C GLY A 31 4.63 -17.02 -7.64
N VAL A 32 4.18 -15.82 -8.00
CA VAL A 32 4.76 -14.54 -7.60
C VAL A 32 3.68 -13.73 -6.90
N ILE A 33 4.02 -13.15 -5.75
CA ILE A 33 3.14 -12.22 -5.05
C ILE A 33 3.53 -10.79 -5.39
N LEU A 34 2.53 -9.95 -5.65
CA LEU A 34 2.74 -8.54 -5.94
C LEU A 34 3.31 -7.84 -4.70
N PHE A 35 4.42 -7.13 -4.87
CA PHE A 35 4.93 -6.22 -3.85
C PHE A 35 4.06 -4.95 -3.79
N SER A 36 3.13 -4.91 -2.85
CA SER A 36 2.25 -3.76 -2.60
C SER A 36 1.89 -3.68 -1.10
N ASP A 37 1.25 -2.59 -0.70
CA ASP A 37 0.73 -2.38 0.66
C ASP A 37 -0.80 -2.50 0.68
N ILE A 38 -1.35 -3.25 1.64
CA ILE A 38 -2.80 -3.42 1.80
C ILE A 38 -3.51 -2.10 2.17
N LEU A 39 -2.78 -1.11 2.67
CA LEU A 39 -3.31 0.20 3.07
C LEU A 39 -3.36 1.20 1.92
N THR A 40 -2.88 0.84 0.74
CA THR A 40 -2.96 1.66 -0.47
C THR A 40 -4.36 2.23 -0.72
N PRO A 41 -5.47 1.45 -0.56
CA PRO A 41 -6.82 1.97 -0.75
C PRO A 41 -7.21 3.07 0.25
N LEU A 42 -6.71 3.03 1.49
CA LEU A 42 -7.06 4.02 2.52
C LEU A 42 -6.65 5.44 2.11
N SER A 43 -5.49 5.57 1.46
CA SER A 43 -5.06 6.85 0.87
C SER A 43 -6.03 7.37 -0.19
N GLY A 44 -6.67 6.48 -0.95
CA GLY A 44 -7.68 6.83 -1.96
C GLY A 44 -9.09 7.07 -1.38
N MET A 45 -9.37 6.56 -0.18
CA MET A 45 -10.64 6.72 0.54
C MET A 45 -10.68 7.95 1.46
N ASN A 46 -9.70 8.87 1.34
CA ASN A 46 -9.55 10.03 2.22
C ASN A 46 -9.31 9.66 3.71
N ILE A 47 -8.70 8.50 3.98
CA ILE A 47 -8.32 8.05 5.34
C ILE A 47 -6.80 8.20 5.50
N PRO A 48 -6.30 9.26 6.18
CA PRO A 48 -4.88 9.48 6.35
C PRO A 48 -4.28 8.48 7.35
N PHE A 49 -3.12 7.92 7.01
CA PHE A 49 -2.34 7.06 7.89
C PHE A 49 -0.84 7.38 7.77
N HIS A 50 -0.08 7.10 8.83
CA HIS A 50 1.37 7.25 8.84
C HIS A 50 2.05 5.94 9.23
N ILE A 51 3.11 5.58 8.52
CA ILE A 51 3.95 4.43 8.86
C ILE A 51 5.03 4.89 9.85
N VAL A 52 4.90 4.49 11.11
CA VAL A 52 5.89 4.78 12.15
C VAL A 52 6.88 3.62 12.24
N LYS A 53 8.17 3.93 12.09
CA LYS A 53 9.25 2.92 12.14
C LYS A 53 9.18 2.11 13.43
N GLY A 54 9.09 0.79 13.30
CA GLY A 54 9.02 -0.15 14.43
C GLY A 54 7.65 -0.25 15.11
N LYS A 55 6.65 0.54 14.72
CA LYS A 55 5.28 0.46 15.22
C LYS A 55 4.26 0.08 14.14
N GLY A 56 4.63 0.22 12.86
CA GLY A 56 3.74 -0.05 11.74
C GLY A 56 2.84 1.14 11.40
N PRO A 57 1.77 0.92 10.63
CA PRO A 57 0.85 1.96 10.21
C PRO A 57 -0.08 2.41 11.34
N ILE A 58 -0.25 3.72 11.50
CA ILE A 58 -1.13 4.36 12.48
C ILE A 58 -2.15 5.21 11.73
N ILE A 59 -3.44 4.96 11.99
CA ILE A 59 -4.57 5.78 11.53
C ILE A 59 -4.87 6.78 12.64
N PHE A 60 -4.81 8.09 12.35
CA PHE A 60 -4.93 9.13 13.39
C PHE A 60 -6.36 9.29 13.91
N ASN A 61 -7.34 9.21 13.00
CA ASN A 61 -8.75 9.37 13.32
C ASN A 61 -9.54 8.19 12.75
N PRO A 62 -9.52 7.02 13.42
CA PRO A 62 -10.27 5.87 12.95
C PRO A 62 -11.78 6.16 13.01
N PRO A 63 -12.57 5.78 11.99
CA PRO A 63 -14.03 5.91 12.04
C PRO A 63 -14.60 5.17 13.26
N GLN A 64 -15.47 5.83 14.05
CA GLN A 64 -16.09 5.25 15.25
C GLN A 64 -17.62 5.29 15.23
N SER A 65 -18.21 6.00 14.26
CA SER A 65 -19.65 6.16 14.11
C SER A 65 -20.11 5.94 12.67
N ALA A 66 -21.41 5.72 12.48
CA ALA A 66 -22.00 5.63 11.14
C ALA A 66 -21.77 6.91 10.32
N ALA A 67 -21.84 8.08 10.97
CA ALA A 67 -21.57 9.36 10.32
C ALA A 67 -20.12 9.47 9.82
N ASP A 68 -19.15 8.85 10.50
CA ASP A 68 -17.76 8.82 10.03
C ASP A 68 -17.60 7.94 8.79
N VAL A 69 -18.38 6.85 8.68
CA VAL A 69 -18.40 5.99 7.50
C VAL A 69 -18.93 6.73 6.28
N ASP A 70 -19.95 7.59 6.47
CA ASP A 70 -20.51 8.42 5.39
C ASP A 70 -19.50 9.43 4.82
N GLN A 71 -18.44 9.75 5.56
CA GLN A 71 -17.35 10.64 5.10
C GLN A 71 -16.23 9.91 4.35
N VAL A 72 -16.26 8.57 4.32
CA VAL A 72 -15.26 7.76 3.61
C VAL A 72 -15.45 7.96 2.11
N GLY A 73 -14.41 8.46 1.44
CA GLY A 73 -14.47 8.70 0.00
C GLY A 73 -14.56 7.40 -0.79
N GLU A 74 -15.29 7.42 -1.91
CA GLU A 74 -15.15 6.35 -2.90
C GLU A 74 -13.70 6.25 -3.34
N VAL A 75 -13.19 5.01 -3.47
CA VAL A 75 -11.84 4.78 -3.98
C VAL A 75 -11.75 5.41 -5.35
N LEU A 76 -10.98 6.48 -5.48
CA LEU A 76 -10.64 7.08 -6.76
C LEU A 76 -9.83 6.06 -7.58
N THR A 77 -10.53 5.21 -8.32
CA THR A 77 -9.96 4.35 -9.34
C THR A 77 -9.54 5.25 -10.48
N ARG A 78 -8.28 5.71 -10.44
CA ARG A 78 -7.68 6.49 -11.53
C ARG A 78 -7.33 5.60 -12.73
N PHE A 79 -8.32 4.84 -13.21
CA PHE A 79 -8.33 4.24 -14.55
C PHE A 79 -9.21 5.12 -15.45
N LYS A 80 -8.82 6.40 -15.64
CA LYS A 80 -9.22 7.13 -16.84
C LYS A 80 -8.07 6.97 -17.82
N ASN A 81 -8.37 6.33 -18.95
CA ASN A 81 -7.50 6.09 -20.11
C ASN A 81 -6.35 7.08 -20.27
#